data_AF-A0A0Q5KPE2-F1
#
_entry.id   AF-A0A0Q5KPE2-F1
#
_cell.length_a   1.000
_cell.length_b   1.000
_cell.length_c   1.000
_cell.angle_alpha   90.00
_cell.angle_beta   90.00
_cell.angle_gamma   90.00
#
_symmetry.space_group_name_H-M   'P 1'
#
loop_
_entity.id
_entity.type
_entity.pdbx_description
1 polymer ?
#
loop_
_entity_poly.entity_id
_entity_poly.type
_entity_poly.pdbx_seq_one_letter_code
_entity_poly.pdbx_strand_id
1 'polypeptide(L)'
;MYFNVTGTVQSVSVGLRGNTDNRYDGNYNATFSGSEFDSIGGNSYKVSFDASPATGGFLPQAIVVNPVDRTVKLVTAENLVGSFYADLTIRNATDSATASTRSLGNGNIPVYTNCYVQRDTGETI
;
A
#
# COMPACT_ATOMS: atom_id res chain seq x y z
N MET A 1 1.67 3.22 -5.84
CA MET A 1 1.84 4.51 -5.13
C MET A 1 2.44 5.52 -6.09
N TYR A 2 1.98 6.78 -6.04
CA TYR A 2 2.45 7.88 -6.89
C TYR A 2 3.06 8.97 -6.00
N PHE A 3 4.22 9.50 -6.38
CA PHE A 3 4.87 10.57 -5.62
C PHE A 3 5.64 11.52 -6.53
N ASN A 4 5.77 12.76 -6.06
CA ASN A 4 6.49 13.84 -6.73
C ASN A 4 7.64 14.28 -5.84
N VAL A 5 8.82 14.45 -6.45
CA VAL A 5 10.07 14.68 -5.72
C VAL A 5 10.91 15.71 -6.44
N THR A 6 11.42 16.70 -5.72
CA THR A 6 12.34 17.68 -6.29
C THR A 6 13.76 17.14 -6.18
N GLY A 7 14.42 16.89 -7.31
CA GLY A 7 15.79 16.36 -7.36
C GLY A 7 15.87 14.85 -7.61
N THR A 8 17.09 14.30 -7.53
CA THR A 8 17.35 12.88 -7.80
C THR A 8 17.07 12.02 -6.56
N VAL A 9 16.11 11.12 -6.66
CA VAL A 9 15.78 10.16 -5.60
C VAL A 9 16.63 8.91 -5.71
N GLN A 10 17.26 8.55 -4.59
CA GLN A 10 18.07 7.33 -4.49
C GLN A 10 17.24 6.15 -4.01
N SER A 11 16.39 6.38 -3.01
CA SER A 11 15.53 5.34 -2.48
C SER A 11 14.24 5.89 -1.88
N VAL A 12 13.20 5.08 -1.93
CA VAL A 12 11.96 5.30 -1.19
C VAL A 12 11.72 4.09 -0.31
N SER A 13 11.69 4.31 1.00
CA SER A 13 11.19 3.33 1.97
C SER A 13 9.72 3.59 2.22
N VAL A 14 8.92 2.53 2.19
CA VAL A 14 7.50 2.55 2.56
C VAL A 14 7.26 1.56 3.68
N GLY A 15 6.42 1.95 4.64
CA GLY A 15 5.93 1.06 5.68
C GLY A 15 4.45 1.33 5.95
N LEU A 16 3.72 0.28 6.33
CA LEU A 16 2.36 0.45 6.85
C LEU A 16 2.41 0.73 8.34
N ARG A 17 1.64 1.72 8.78
CA ARG A 17 1.63 2.19 10.17
C ARG A 17 0.22 2.30 10.71
N GLY A 18 -0.02 1.78 11.92
CA GLY A 18 -1.31 1.85 12.58
C GLY A 18 -1.64 3.29 13.02
N ASN A 19 -2.90 3.73 12.85
CA ASN A 19 -3.30 5.08 13.26
C ASN A 19 -3.38 5.28 14.78
N THR A 20 -3.62 4.19 15.53
CA THR A 20 -3.86 4.25 16.98
C THR A 20 -2.57 4.23 17.79
N ASP A 21 -1.63 3.35 17.45
CA ASP A 21 -0.38 3.15 18.20
C ASP A 21 0.86 3.66 17.46
N ASN A 22 0.70 4.11 16.21
CA ASN A 22 1.77 4.52 15.31
C ASN A 22 2.90 3.47 15.24
N ARG A 23 2.57 2.18 15.36
CA ARG A 23 3.55 1.10 15.15
C ARG A 23 3.59 0.72 13.68
N TYR A 24 4.80 0.46 13.18
CA TYR A 24 4.95 -0.16 11.87
C TYR A 24 4.49 -1.61 11.94
N ASP A 25 3.81 -2.06 10.90
CA ASP A 25 3.65 -3.49 10.67
C ASP A 25 5.00 -4.06 10.18
N GLY A 26 5.62 -4.88 11.02
CA GLY A 26 6.91 -5.49 10.72
C GLY A 26 6.90 -6.39 9.49
N ASN A 27 5.73 -6.83 9.03
CA ASN A 27 5.58 -7.66 7.83
C ASN A 27 5.38 -6.84 6.56
N TYR A 28 5.08 -5.54 6.66
CA TYR A 28 4.75 -4.68 5.51
C TYR A 28 5.61 -3.44 5.49
N ASN A 29 6.88 -3.65 5.13
CA ASN A 29 7.83 -2.61 4.79
C ASN A 29 8.61 -3.01 3.54
N ALA A 30 8.98 -2.03 2.72
CA ALA A 30 9.84 -2.24 1.57
C ALA A 30 10.71 -1.00 1.35
N THR A 31 11.88 -1.20 0.76
CA THR A 31 12.72 -0.11 0.27
C THR A 31 13.01 -0.34 -1.20
N PHE A 32 12.71 0.67 -2.00
CA PHE A 32 12.88 0.67 -3.44
C PHE A 32 14.01 1.61 -3.80
N SER A 33 14.92 1.15 -4.65
CA SER A 33 15.98 1.93 -5.27
C SER A 33 15.45 2.69 -6.49
N GLY A 34 16.17 3.74 -6.91
CA GLY A 34 15.80 4.55 -8.07
C GLY A 34 15.57 3.78 -9.37
N SER A 35 16.23 2.63 -9.54
CA SER A 35 16.04 1.74 -10.70
C SER A 35 14.70 0.99 -10.71
N GLU A 36 14.00 0.92 -9.59
CA GLU A 36 12.70 0.24 -9.45
C GLU A 36 11.52 1.20 -9.63
N PHE A 37 11.79 2.47 -9.99
CA PHE A 37 10.76 3.48 -10.18
C PHE A 37 10.29 3.52 -11.63
N ASP A 38 8.98 3.44 -11.83
CA ASP A 38 8.37 3.78 -13.11
C ASP A 38 8.24 5.31 -13.20
N SER A 39 8.97 5.96 -14.12
CA SER A 39 8.75 7.38 -14.39
C SER A 39 7.38 7.58 -15.08
N ILE A 40 6.60 8.54 -14.59
CA ILE A 40 5.32 8.94 -15.19
C ILE A 40 5.36 10.35 -15.77
N GLY A 41 6.58 10.90 -15.95
CA GLY A 41 6.84 12.22 -16.55
C GLY A 41 7.37 13.25 -15.55
N GLY A 42 8.36 14.05 -15.98
CA GLY A 42 8.99 15.07 -15.14
C GLY A 42 9.60 14.47 -13.86
N ASN A 43 9.20 15.03 -12.72
CA ASN A 43 9.66 14.65 -11.38
C ASN A 43 8.67 13.71 -10.66
N SER A 44 7.83 13.02 -11.44
CA SER A 44 6.75 12.16 -10.97
C SER A 44 7.10 10.69 -11.19
N TYR A 45 6.94 9.88 -10.15
CA TYR A 45 7.28 8.46 -10.16
C TYR A 45 6.13 7.62 -9.60
N LYS A 46 6.09 6.36 -10.06
CA LYS A 46 5.20 5.32 -9.57
C LYS A 46 6.03 4.13 -9.08
N VAL A 47 5.65 3.60 -7.94
CA VAL A 47 6.18 2.34 -7.40
C VAL A 47 5.03 1.45 -6.96
N SER A 48 5.12 0.16 -7.28
CA SER A 48 4.20 -0.86 -6.79
C SER A 48 4.70 -1.42 -5.48
N PHE A 49 3.94 -1.20 -4.40
CA PHE A 49 4.18 -1.81 -3.10
C PHE A 49 3.12 -2.88 -2.90
N ASP A 50 3.54 -4.14 -2.91
CA ASP A 50 2.68 -5.28 -2.62
C ASP A 50 2.79 -5.61 -1.13
N ALA A 51 1.72 -5.34 -0.40
CA ALA A 51 1.61 -5.72 0.99
C ALA A 51 1.14 -7.19 1.09
N SER A 52 2.05 -8.11 0.76
CA SER A 52 1.84 -9.56 0.88
C SER A 52 2.37 -10.07 2.24
N PRO A 53 1.53 -10.71 3.10
CA PRO A 53 1.98 -11.14 4.42
C PRO A 53 3.07 -12.20 4.31
N ALA A 54 4.20 -12.00 5.00
CA ALA A 54 5.26 -13.00 5.13
C ALA A 54 4.77 -14.30 5.79
N THR A 55 3.77 -14.21 6.68
CA THR A 55 3.13 -15.35 7.36
C THR A 55 1.63 -15.13 7.53
N GLY A 56 0.81 -15.73 6.66
CA GLY A 56 -0.60 -16.05 6.95
C GLY A 56 -1.51 -14.93 7.49
N GLY A 57 -1.28 -13.67 7.11
CA GLY A 57 -2.12 -12.53 7.51
C GLY A 57 -3.53 -12.61 6.92
N PHE A 58 -4.49 -11.93 7.56
CA PHE A 58 -5.95 -11.92 7.32
C PHE A 58 -6.42 -11.43 5.93
N LEU A 59 -5.91 -12.06 4.88
CA LEU A 59 -6.60 -12.34 3.62
C LEU A 59 -6.90 -13.84 3.63
N PRO A 60 -8.05 -14.30 3.09
CA PRO A 60 -8.45 -15.70 3.14
C PRO A 60 -7.27 -16.60 2.75
N GLN A 61 -6.99 -17.56 3.63
CA GLN A 61 -5.90 -18.54 3.52
C GLN A 61 -5.75 -19.01 2.07
N ALA A 62 -4.61 -18.68 1.48
CA ALA A 62 -4.09 -19.27 0.26
C ALA A 62 -5.09 -19.39 -0.91
N ILE A 63 -5.14 -18.38 -1.77
CA ILE A 63 -5.30 -18.67 -3.19
C ILE A 63 -3.88 -18.79 -3.75
N VAL A 64 -3.43 -20.02 -3.97
CA VAL A 64 -2.34 -20.28 -4.92
C VAL A 64 -2.86 -19.83 -6.29
N VAL A 65 -2.38 -18.68 -6.76
CA VAL A 65 -2.74 -18.18 -8.09
C VAL A 65 -1.81 -18.86 -9.10
N ASN A 66 -2.28 -19.98 -9.66
CA ASN A 66 -2.09 -20.15 -11.09
C ASN A 66 -2.80 -18.96 -11.76
N PRO A 67 -2.17 -18.23 -12.70
CA PRO A 67 -2.82 -17.10 -13.36
C PRO A 67 -4.04 -17.62 -14.10
N VAL A 68 -5.20 -17.35 -13.53
CA VAL A 68 -6.52 -17.56 -14.11
C VAL A 68 -7.25 -16.27 -13.80
N ASP A 69 -7.89 -15.70 -14.81
CA ASP A 69 -8.65 -14.46 -14.72
C ASP A 69 -9.50 -14.44 -13.45
N ARG A 70 -9.31 -13.43 -12.60
CA ARG A 70 -10.06 -13.28 -11.35
C ARG A 70 -11.12 -12.20 -11.52
N THR A 71 -12.37 -12.50 -11.16
CA THR A 71 -13.45 -11.50 -11.17
C THR A 71 -13.39 -10.60 -9.94
N VAL A 72 -13.44 -9.28 -10.17
CA VAL A 72 -13.52 -8.27 -9.11
C VAL A 72 -14.87 -8.42 -8.38
N LYS A 73 -14.84 -8.40 -7.04
CA LYS A 73 -16.02 -8.54 -6.18
C LYS A 73 -16.40 -7.23 -5.52
N LEU A 74 -17.70 -6.95 -5.49
CA LEU A 74 -18.26 -5.91 -4.64
C LEU A 74 -18.54 -6.50 -3.26
N VAL A 75 -18.06 -5.83 -2.21
CA VAL A 75 -18.19 -6.27 -0.83
C VAL A 75 -18.83 -5.18 0.04
N THR A 76 -19.50 -5.60 1.10
CA THR A 76 -19.90 -4.73 2.22
C THR A 76 -18.98 -5.02 3.39
N ALA A 77 -18.37 -3.97 3.94
CA ALA A 77 -17.57 -4.07 5.15
C ALA A 77 -18.27 -3.34 6.30
N GLU A 78 -18.29 -3.95 7.47
CA GLU A 78 -18.96 -3.45 8.68
C GLU A 78 -18.07 -3.57 9.90
N ASN A 79 -18.39 -2.81 10.95
CA ASN A 79 -17.66 -2.77 12.22
C ASN A 79 -16.20 -2.32 12.05
N LEU A 80 -16.02 -1.01 11.85
CA LEU A 80 -14.70 -0.38 11.80
C LEU A 80 -13.99 -0.58 13.16
N VAL A 81 -12.81 -1.18 13.12
CA VAL A 81 -11.98 -1.44 14.32
C VAL A 81 -10.67 -0.69 14.32
N GLY A 82 -10.30 -0.07 13.20
CA GLY A 82 -9.09 0.72 13.11
C GLY A 82 -8.80 1.18 11.69
N SER A 83 -7.62 1.74 11.51
CA SER A 83 -7.10 2.07 10.19
C SER A 83 -5.57 2.12 10.22
N PHE A 84 -4.97 1.97 9.06
CA PHE A 84 -3.53 2.16 8.86
C PHE A 84 -3.30 3.14 7.72
N TYR A 85 -2.07 3.60 7.57
CA TYR A 85 -1.66 4.48 6.49
C TYR A 85 -0.27 4.08 5.98
N ALA A 86 0.03 4.48 4.74
CA ALA A 86 1.38 4.36 4.21
C ALA A 86 2.22 5.54 4.68
N ASP A 87 3.35 5.24 5.27
CA ASP A 87 4.37 6.19 5.69
C ASP A 87 5.58 6.02 4.78
N LEU A 88 6.03 7.11 4.16
CA LEU A 88 7.09 7.14 3.19
C LEU A 88 8.27 7.90 3.77
N THR A 89 9.46 7.33 3.64
CA THR A 89 10.73 8.04 3.81
C THR A 89 11.46 8.05 2.48
N ILE A 90 11.66 9.24 1.91
CA ILE A 90 12.34 9.47 0.66
C ILE A 90 13.75 9.94 0.99
N ARG A 91 14.77 9.31 0.39
CA ARG A 91 16.17 9.68 0.58
C ARG A 91 16.84 10.06 -0.74
N ASN A 92 17.58 11.14 -0.67
CA ASN A 92 18.53 11.58 -1.70
C ASN A 92 19.96 11.44 -1.14
N ALA A 93 20.98 11.79 -1.93
CA ALA A 93 22.38 11.64 -1.56
C ALA A 93 22.78 12.33 -0.24
N THR A 94 22.11 13.44 0.08
CA THR A 94 22.50 14.35 1.17
C THR A 94 21.38 14.63 2.17
N ASP A 95 20.14 14.18 1.90
CA ASP A 95 18.98 14.56 2.69
C ASP A 95 17.86 13.50 2.66
N SER A 96 16.92 13.60 3.61
CA SER A 96 15.75 12.73 3.72
C SER A 96 14.49 13.52 4.04
N ALA A 97 13.37 13.16 3.41
CA ALA A 97 12.06 13.73 3.66
C ALA A 97 11.04 12.63 3.98
N THR A 98 10.02 12.95 4.76
CA THR A 98 8.92 12.03 5.09
C THR A 98 7.60 12.53 4.52
N ALA A 99 6.79 11.61 4.01
CA ALA A 99 5.41 11.87 3.57
C ALA A 99 4.50 10.75 4.07
N SER A 100 3.21 11.04 4.21
CA SER A 100 2.25 10.06 4.71
C SER A 100 0.93 10.18 3.97
N THR A 101 0.28 9.05 3.70
CA THR A 101 -1.10 9.07 3.20
C THR A 101 -2.07 9.57 4.27
N ARG A 102 -1.71 9.52 5.56
CA ARG A 102 -2.55 10.03 6.67
C ARG A 102 -2.89 11.52 6.52
N SER A 103 -1.99 12.30 5.92
CA SER A 103 -2.21 13.73 5.65
C SER A 103 -3.09 14.00 4.42
N LEU A 104 -3.52 12.96 3.70
CA LEU A 104 -4.49 13.05 2.61
C LEU A 104 -5.89 12.82 3.17
N GLY A 105 -6.89 13.57 2.71
CA GLY A 105 -8.27 13.52 3.25
C GLY A 105 -8.90 12.10 3.30
N ASN A 106 -8.50 11.20 2.40
CA ASN A 106 -8.93 9.80 2.35
C ASN A 106 -7.75 8.80 2.32
N GLY A 107 -6.57 9.18 2.83
CA GLY A 107 -5.39 8.32 2.72
C GLY A 107 -5.19 7.32 3.86
N ASN A 108 -6.13 7.26 4.80
CA ASN A 108 -6.22 6.18 5.78
C ASN A 108 -6.97 4.99 5.16
N ILE A 109 -6.44 3.79 5.37
CA ILE A 109 -7.05 2.54 4.93
C ILE A 109 -7.79 1.94 6.13
N PRO A 110 -9.13 1.90 6.11
CA PRO A 110 -9.92 1.38 7.21
C PRO A 110 -9.82 -0.14 7.33
N VAL A 111 -9.86 -0.63 8.57
CA VAL A 111 -9.90 -2.05 8.92
C VAL A 111 -11.22 -2.36 9.58
N TYR A 112 -11.92 -3.34 9.03
CA TYR A 112 -13.24 -3.79 9.48
C TYR A 112 -13.14 -5.23 9.97
N THR A 113 -13.92 -5.60 10.99
CA THR A 113 -13.97 -7.00 11.45
C THR A 113 -14.88 -7.88 10.62
N ASN A 114 -15.83 -7.29 9.88
CA ASN A 114 -16.77 -8.01 9.05
C ASN A 114 -16.65 -7.57 7.58
N CYS A 115 -16.66 -8.54 6.66
CA CYS A 115 -16.70 -8.31 5.22
C CYS A 115 -17.56 -9.38 4.55
N TYR A 116 -18.55 -8.97 3.77
CA TYR A 116 -19.48 -9.85 3.07
C TYR A 116 -19.44 -9.56 1.57
N VAL A 117 -19.32 -10.61 0.76
CA VAL A 117 -19.42 -10.48 -0.71
C VAL A 117 -20.87 -10.19 -1.08
N GLN A 118 -21.11 -9.11 -1.81
CA GLN A 118 -22.42 -8.78 -2.38
C GLN A 118 -22.62 -9.49 -3.72
N ARG A 119 -21.68 -9.28 -4.66
CA ARG A 119 -21.73 -9.86 -6.01
C ARG A 119 -20.36 -9.80 -6.70
N ASP A 120 -20.18 -10.62 -7.71
CA ASP A 120 -19.14 -10.42 -8.73
C ASP A 120 -19.53 -9.25 -9.65
N THR A 121 -18.56 -8.46 -10.06
CA THR A 121 -18.76 -7.31 -10.96
C THR A 121 -18.68 -7.67 -12.44
N GLY A 122 -18.12 -8.85 -12.76
CA GLY A 122 -17.84 -9.28 -14.13
C GLY A 122 -16.55 -8.71 -14.73
N GLU A 123 -15.85 -7.81 -14.03
CA GLU A 123 -14.53 -7.31 -14.42
C GLU A 123 -13.45 -8.32 -14.04
N THR A 124 -12.53 -8.63 -14.96
CA THR A 124 -11.43 -9.58 -14.74
C THR A 124 -10.08 -8.87 -14.62
N ILE A 125 -9.26 -9.30 -13.67
CA ILE A 125 -7.84 -8.93 -13.50
C ILE A 125 -6.94 -10.14 -13.68
#